data_AF-A0A4D6N4L9-F1
#
_entry.id   AF-A0A4D6N4L9-F1
#
_cell.length_a   1.000
_cell.length_b   1.000
_cell.length_c   1.000
_cell.angle_alpha   90.00
_cell.angle_beta   90.00
_cell.angle_gamma   90.00
#
_symmetry.space_group_name_H-M   'P 1'
#
loop_
_entity.id
_entity.type
_entity.pdbx_description
1 polymer ?
#
loop_
_entity_poly.entity_id
_entity_poly.type
_entity_poly.pdbx_seq_one_letter_code
_entity_poly.pdbx_strand_id
1 'polypeptide(L)'
;MGKNEENDALTKNKPSTEKDILSELELKMKKYLRGESANLEGLKDKKLKGQLAIKEQLYGKSAQAAAKAEKWLMPSEGGYLEAEGLEKTWRIKQETIAQEVDISSSRKQYDIILPELGPYTLDFTSSGRYMAVGGRKGHLGIVDMINLSLIRELQVRETVRDVVFLHNELFFAAAQKKYSYIYNREGTELHCLKEHGPVLRLQFLKNHFLLATLNKFGQLRYQDVTMGSMAGSFKTGLGRTDVMQVNPFNGVVSLGHSGGTVTMWKPTSSAPLVKMLCHQGPVSALAFHSNGHLMATAGKDKKVKLWDLRKFEVLQTLPGHANTLDFSQKGLLACGNGSLVQVLRDVSGTQNYSRYMTHSMVKGYQVGKLIFRPYEDVLGIGHSTGWSSILIPGAGEPNFDSWVANPFETSKQRREKEIRALLDKLPPETIMLDPSKIGTVKPKREKPTKEEKEAEIEAAVEAAKGMKLKNKTKGRNKSGKRVQKKQDAVTRVKRPYLEQKIQEEENLSRKKQKTSEGVELPKSLQRFARKKPSS
;
A
#
# COMPACT_ATOMS: atom_id res chain seq x y z
N MET A 1 -0.81 38.32 58.83
CA MET A 1 -1.39 37.14 59.50
C MET A 1 -2.61 36.76 58.68
N GLY A 2 -2.69 35.69 57.90
CA GLY A 2 -1.94 34.46 57.85
C GLY A 2 -2.96 33.33 57.72
N LYS A 3 -2.83 32.53 56.65
CA LYS A 3 -3.39 31.19 56.42
C LYS A 3 -4.84 31.08 55.90
N ASN A 4 -4.98 30.76 54.61
CA ASN A 4 -5.48 29.47 54.10
C ASN A 4 -5.94 29.61 52.62
N GLU A 5 -5.01 29.65 51.67
CA GLU A 5 -5.29 29.49 50.23
C GLU A 5 -4.39 28.41 49.57
N GLU A 6 -3.90 27.46 50.36
CA GLU A 6 -3.25 26.25 49.84
C GLU A 6 -4.14 25.06 50.20
N ASN A 7 -4.86 24.53 49.20
CA ASN A 7 -5.21 23.10 49.00
C ASN A 7 -6.40 22.92 48.05
N ASP A 8 -6.30 23.37 46.79
CA ASP A 8 -7.33 23.03 45.78
C ASP A 8 -6.76 22.63 44.41
N ALA A 9 -5.47 22.31 44.33
CA ALA A 9 -4.81 21.84 43.11
C ALA A 9 -4.52 20.33 43.07
N LEU A 10 -5.17 19.53 43.94
CA LEU A 10 -4.87 18.11 44.11
C LEU A 10 -6.13 17.23 44.21
N THR A 11 -7.19 17.50 43.43
CA THR A 11 -8.30 16.54 43.25
C THR A 11 -9.05 16.74 41.92
N LYS A 12 -8.49 16.27 40.80
CA LYS A 12 -9.29 16.02 39.58
C LYS A 12 -8.98 14.68 38.92
N ASN A 13 -9.03 13.61 39.71
CA ASN A 13 -9.43 12.30 39.20
C ASN A 13 -10.90 12.07 39.62
N LYS A 14 -11.85 12.70 38.93
CA LYS A 14 -13.25 12.27 39.02
C LYS A 14 -13.34 10.86 38.43
N PRO A 15 -13.99 9.89 39.09
CA PRO A 15 -14.26 8.61 38.45
C PRO A 15 -15.09 8.86 37.19
N SER A 16 -14.62 8.37 36.05
CA SER A 16 -15.34 8.48 34.77
C SER A 16 -16.76 7.97 34.94
N THR A 17 -17.76 8.78 34.63
CA THR A 17 -19.17 8.39 34.73
C THR A 17 -19.44 7.19 33.81
N GLU A 18 -20.36 6.30 34.15
CA GLU A 18 -20.71 5.13 33.30
C GLU A 18 -21.04 5.52 31.85
N LYS A 19 -21.58 6.73 31.67
CA LYS A 19 -21.86 7.34 30.36
C LYS A 19 -20.60 7.62 29.55
N ASP A 20 -19.52 8.06 30.19
CA ASP A 20 -18.24 8.32 29.52
C ASP A 20 -17.62 7.00 29.06
N ILE A 21 -17.69 5.96 29.90
CA ILE A 21 -17.22 4.62 29.59
C ILE A 21 -17.98 4.04 28.39
N LEU A 22 -19.30 4.23 28.32
CA LEU A 22 -20.14 3.81 27.21
C LEU A 22 -19.80 4.59 25.92
N SER A 23 -19.63 5.90 26.00
CA SER A 23 -19.28 6.73 24.83
C SER A 23 -17.92 6.35 24.22
N GLU A 24 -16.92 6.05 25.06
CA GLU A 24 -15.63 5.55 24.61
C GLU A 24 -15.74 4.16 23.98
N LEU A 25 -16.56 3.28 24.56
CA LEU A 25 -16.81 1.96 24.01
C LEU A 25 -17.51 2.04 22.65
N GLU A 26 -18.42 2.99 22.44
CA GLU A 26 -19.05 3.24 21.15
C GLU A 26 -18.04 3.72 20.09
N LEU A 27 -17.11 4.62 20.47
CA LEU A 27 -16.03 5.07 19.59
C LEU A 27 -15.11 3.90 19.20
N LYS A 28 -14.73 3.05 20.17
CA LYS A 28 -13.94 1.84 19.89
C LYS A 28 -14.74 0.82 19.07
N MET A 29 -16.04 0.67 19.30
CA MET A 29 -16.89 -0.22 18.51
C MET A 29 -16.89 0.16 17.03
N LYS A 30 -16.93 1.46 16.70
CA LYS A 30 -16.83 1.94 15.31
C LYS A 30 -15.56 1.49 14.59
N LYS A 31 -14.44 1.32 15.31
CA LYS A 31 -13.17 0.79 14.75
C LYS A 31 -13.30 -0.67 14.29
N TYR A 32 -14.09 -1.47 14.99
CA TYR A 32 -14.25 -2.90 14.71
C TYR A 32 -15.43 -3.22 13.78
N LEU A 33 -16.34 -2.27 13.58
CA LEU A 33 -17.39 -2.39 12.58
C LEU A 33 -16.77 -2.35 11.17
N ARG A 34 -16.97 -3.43 10.41
CA ARG A 34 -16.46 -3.57 9.04
C ARG A 34 -17.60 -3.39 8.05
N GLY A 35 -17.67 -2.21 7.43
CA GLY A 35 -18.66 -1.89 6.40
C GLY A 35 -19.92 -1.20 6.92
N GLU A 36 -20.84 -0.94 6.01
CA GLU A 36 -22.14 -0.32 6.30
C GLU A 36 -23.18 -1.38 6.68
N SER A 37 -24.11 -1.02 7.56
CA SER A 37 -25.22 -1.88 7.95
C SER A 37 -26.18 -2.15 6.79
N ALA A 38 -26.73 -3.36 6.71
CA ALA A 38 -27.71 -3.71 5.70
C ALA A 38 -29.02 -2.89 5.86
N ASN A 39 -29.51 -2.30 4.77
CA ASN A 39 -30.79 -1.59 4.75
C ASN A 39 -31.97 -2.59 4.79
N LEU A 40 -32.48 -2.86 6.00
CA LEU A 40 -33.58 -3.81 6.24
C LEU A 40 -34.98 -3.29 5.84
N GLU A 41 -35.12 -1.98 5.61
CA GLU A 41 -36.40 -1.35 5.28
C GLU A 41 -36.84 -1.62 3.84
N GLY A 42 -35.89 -1.69 2.90
CA GLY A 42 -36.18 -1.94 1.46
C GLY A 42 -36.42 -3.41 1.09
N LEU A 43 -36.30 -4.34 2.04
CA LEU A 43 -36.35 -5.78 1.79
C LEU A 43 -37.78 -6.33 1.92
N LYS A 44 -38.33 -6.80 0.78
CA LYS A 44 -39.66 -7.43 0.72
C LYS A 44 -39.71 -8.85 1.29
N ASP A 45 -38.60 -9.59 1.22
CA ASP A 45 -38.52 -10.96 1.72
C ASP A 45 -38.34 -10.99 3.25
N LYS A 46 -39.38 -11.48 3.95
CA LYS A 46 -39.41 -11.59 5.42
C LYS A 46 -38.34 -12.53 5.97
N LYS A 47 -38.03 -13.64 5.28
CA LYS A 47 -37.06 -14.63 5.75
C LYS A 47 -35.65 -14.07 5.68
N LEU A 48 -35.30 -13.47 4.54
CA LEU A 48 -34.02 -12.81 4.34
C LEU A 48 -33.84 -11.63 5.30
N LYS A 49 -34.89 -10.83 5.51
CA LYS A 49 -34.88 -9.74 6.49
C LYS A 49 -34.58 -10.23 7.91
N GLY A 50 -35.21 -11.32 8.34
CA GLY A 50 -34.94 -11.93 9.65
C GLY A 50 -33.50 -12.44 9.77
N GLN A 51 -32.98 -13.12 8.74
CA GLN A 51 -31.60 -13.62 8.74
C GLN A 51 -30.56 -12.50 8.76
N LEU A 52 -30.78 -11.42 8.01
CA LEU A 52 -29.89 -10.26 8.00
C LEU A 52 -29.91 -9.54 9.35
N ALA A 53 -31.08 -9.37 9.97
CA ALA A 53 -31.17 -8.78 11.30
C ALA A 53 -30.37 -9.57 12.36
N ILE A 54 -30.44 -10.90 12.34
CA ILE A 54 -29.64 -11.77 13.23
C ILE A 54 -28.14 -11.60 12.97
N LYS A 55 -27.72 -11.50 11.71
CA LYS A 55 -26.33 -11.26 11.34
C LYS A 55 -25.83 -9.90 11.84
N GLU A 56 -26.61 -8.84 11.65
CA GLU A 56 -26.27 -7.50 12.14
C GLU A 56 -26.13 -7.47 13.67
N GLN A 57 -27.03 -8.14 14.40
CA GLN A 57 -26.89 -8.29 15.85
C GLN A 57 -25.62 -9.05 16.24
N LEU A 58 -25.25 -10.10 15.49
CA LEU A 58 -24.01 -10.84 15.73
C LEU A 58 -22.77 -9.98 15.42
N TYR A 59 -22.79 -9.19 14.35
CA TYR A 59 -21.73 -8.23 14.04
C TYR A 59 -21.60 -7.19 15.14
N GLY A 60 -22.70 -6.60 15.62
CA GLY A 60 -22.70 -5.67 16.75
C GLY A 60 -22.13 -6.30 18.02
N LYS A 61 -22.55 -7.53 18.38
CA LYS A 61 -22.00 -8.26 19.53
C LYS A 61 -20.50 -8.54 19.38
N SER A 62 -20.05 -8.92 18.18
CA SER A 62 -18.64 -9.19 17.91
C SER A 62 -17.78 -7.93 18.01
N ALA A 63 -18.27 -6.81 17.47
CA ALA A 63 -17.59 -5.52 17.55
C ALA A 63 -17.53 -5.01 19.00
N GLN A 64 -18.60 -5.19 19.77
CA GLN A 64 -18.62 -4.85 21.19
C GLN A 64 -17.66 -5.72 22.01
N ALA A 65 -17.58 -7.02 21.73
CA ALA A 65 -16.65 -7.93 22.39
C ALA A 65 -15.19 -7.55 22.10
N ALA A 66 -14.86 -7.23 20.84
CA ALA A 66 -13.54 -6.77 20.44
C ALA A 66 -13.17 -5.42 21.09
N ALA A 67 -14.12 -4.47 21.14
CA ALA A 67 -13.92 -3.17 21.80
C ALA A 67 -13.69 -3.31 23.32
N LYS A 68 -14.42 -4.22 23.98
CA LYS A 68 -14.19 -4.55 25.40
C LYS A 68 -12.81 -5.18 25.61
N ALA A 69 -12.40 -6.10 24.74
CA ALA A 69 -11.07 -6.70 24.80
C ALA A 69 -9.97 -5.64 24.65
N GLU A 70 -10.08 -4.72 23.67
CA GLU A 70 -9.11 -3.63 23.49
C GLU A 70 -9.08 -2.67 24.68
N LYS A 71 -10.21 -2.45 25.36
CA LYS A 71 -10.25 -1.55 26.52
C LYS A 71 -9.72 -2.17 27.80
N TRP A 72 -9.96 -3.47 28.03
CA TRP A 72 -9.71 -4.08 29.34
C TRP A 72 -8.63 -5.15 29.37
N LEU A 73 -8.32 -5.80 28.24
CA LEU A 73 -7.37 -6.92 28.21
C LEU A 73 -5.98 -6.53 27.71
N MET A 74 -5.81 -5.30 27.19
CA MET A 74 -4.53 -4.87 26.62
C MET A 74 -3.52 -4.60 27.76
N PRO A 75 -2.36 -5.28 27.76
CA PRO A 75 -1.46 -5.25 28.90
C PRO A 75 -0.62 -3.98 29.01
N SER A 76 -0.37 -3.28 27.89
CA SER A 76 0.55 -2.15 27.85
C SER A 76 -0.09 -0.93 27.23
N GLU A 77 0.22 0.23 27.79
CA GLU A 77 -0.17 1.53 27.26
C GLU A 77 0.85 2.04 26.25
N GLY A 78 0.42 2.96 25.40
CA GLY A 78 1.31 3.57 24.43
C GLY A 78 2.17 4.65 25.07
N GLY A 79 3.46 4.67 24.75
CA GLY A 79 4.30 5.83 25.06
C GLY A 79 3.77 7.11 24.41
N TYR A 80 4.08 8.24 25.03
CA TYR A 80 3.79 9.57 24.51
C TYR A 80 4.81 10.57 25.07
N LEU A 81 4.94 11.70 24.39
CA LEU A 81 5.67 12.86 24.85
C LEU A 81 4.71 14.03 24.81
N GLU A 82 4.46 14.62 25.96
CA GLU A 82 3.63 15.81 26.11
C GLU A 82 4.47 16.91 26.75
N ALA A 83 4.23 18.14 26.33
CA ALA A 83 4.96 19.28 26.85
C ALA A 83 4.20 19.86 28.04
N GLU A 84 4.92 20.19 29.10
CA GLU A 84 4.34 20.85 30.27
C GLU A 84 4.45 22.37 30.12
N GLY A 85 3.34 23.08 30.39
CA GLY A 85 3.28 24.54 30.39
C GLY A 85 3.63 25.21 29.05
N LEU A 86 4.76 25.93 29.02
CA LEU A 86 5.24 26.71 27.87
C LEU A 86 6.25 25.95 26.99
N GLU A 87 6.63 24.74 27.39
CA GLU A 87 7.58 23.94 26.63
C GLU A 87 6.97 23.45 25.31
N LYS A 88 7.84 23.17 24.35
CA LYS A 88 7.45 22.65 23.03
C LYS A 88 8.12 21.32 22.84
N THR A 89 7.33 20.30 22.53
CA THR A 89 7.79 18.91 22.32
C THR A 89 8.99 18.81 21.39
N TRP A 90 9.02 19.61 20.32
CA TRP A 90 10.11 19.57 19.35
C TRP A 90 11.44 20.19 19.79
N ARG A 91 11.49 20.86 20.94
CA ARG A 91 12.74 21.38 21.52
C ARG A 91 13.44 20.36 22.44
N ILE A 92 12.75 19.28 22.81
CA ILE A 92 13.27 18.25 23.71
C ILE A 92 14.39 17.49 23.01
N LYS A 93 15.54 17.37 23.69
CA LYS A 93 16.72 16.66 23.19
C LYS A 93 16.65 15.17 23.52
N GLN A 94 17.36 14.38 22.72
CA GLN A 94 17.47 12.93 22.94
C GLN A 94 18.18 12.59 24.25
N GLU A 95 19.15 13.41 24.69
CA GLU A 95 19.84 13.23 25.98
C GLU A 95 18.87 13.29 27.17
N THR A 96 17.91 14.23 27.14
CA THR A 96 16.87 14.36 28.17
C THR A 96 15.94 13.15 28.16
N ILE A 97 15.52 12.69 26.98
CA ILE A 97 14.66 11.51 26.85
C ILE A 97 15.39 10.26 27.37
N ALA A 98 16.67 10.10 27.09
CA ALA A 98 17.47 8.96 27.55
C ALA A 98 17.62 8.89 29.08
N GLN A 99 17.53 10.03 29.77
CA GLN A 99 17.64 10.14 31.23
C GLN A 99 16.32 9.82 31.92
N GLU A 100 15.20 10.25 31.34
CA GLU A 100 13.85 10.06 31.91
C GLU A 100 13.29 8.64 31.66
N VAL A 101 13.73 8.01 30.57
CA VAL A 101 13.24 6.70 30.18
C VAL A 101 13.99 5.58 30.91
N ASP A 102 13.33 4.43 31.06
CA ASP A 102 13.91 3.24 31.67
C ASP A 102 15.22 2.78 31.00
N ILE A 103 16.07 2.10 31.77
CA ILE A 103 17.42 1.66 31.33
C ILE A 103 17.34 0.76 30.08
N SER A 104 16.30 -0.07 29.95
CA SER A 104 16.16 -0.98 28.80
C SER A 104 15.91 -0.20 27.52
N SER A 105 15.02 0.79 27.56
CA SER A 105 14.76 1.63 26.38
C SER A 105 15.89 2.64 26.14
N SER A 106 16.49 3.21 27.18
CA SER A 106 17.67 4.10 27.05
C SER A 106 18.83 3.42 26.32
N ARG A 107 19.09 2.12 26.59
CA ARG A 107 20.10 1.31 25.86
C ARG A 107 19.83 1.16 24.36
N LYS A 108 18.58 1.34 23.91
CA LYS A 108 18.23 1.26 22.49
C LYS A 108 18.61 2.51 21.72
N GLN A 109 18.96 3.59 22.43
CA GLN A 109 19.59 4.75 21.83
C GLN A 109 21.09 4.50 21.69
N TYR A 110 21.56 4.47 20.45
CA TYR A 110 22.98 4.28 20.15
C TYR A 110 23.33 4.87 18.80
N ASP A 111 24.62 5.13 18.59
CA ASP A 111 25.17 5.57 17.30
C ASP A 111 26.36 4.67 16.95
N ILE A 112 26.28 3.98 15.82
CA ILE A 112 27.34 3.10 15.32
C ILE A 112 28.00 3.79 14.14
N ILE A 113 29.27 4.15 14.31
CA ILE A 113 30.05 4.94 13.36
C ILE A 113 31.03 4.03 12.61
N LEU A 114 30.80 3.86 11.32
CA LEU A 114 31.59 3.12 10.34
C LEU A 114 31.88 4.03 9.13
N PRO A 115 32.92 4.88 9.21
CA PRO A 115 33.11 5.97 8.26
C PRO A 115 33.53 5.49 6.87
N GLU A 116 34.19 4.34 6.76
CA GLU A 116 34.79 3.90 5.51
C GLU A 116 33.79 3.28 4.53
N LEU A 117 32.72 2.66 5.01
CA LEU A 117 31.90 1.73 4.21
C LEU A 117 30.68 2.38 3.52
N GLY A 118 30.61 3.72 3.58
CA GLY A 118 29.66 4.57 2.86
C GLY A 118 28.26 4.58 3.48
N PRO A 119 27.27 5.24 2.82
CA PRO A 119 25.94 5.37 3.41
C PRO A 119 25.28 4.02 3.61
N TYR A 120 24.67 3.87 4.77
CA TYR A 120 24.00 2.65 5.19
C TYR A 120 22.50 2.71 4.90
N THR A 121 21.99 1.62 4.33
CA THR A 121 20.57 1.31 4.23
C THR A 121 20.20 0.27 5.26
N LEU A 122 19.03 0.43 5.87
CA LEU A 122 18.51 -0.45 6.91
C LEU A 122 17.25 -1.17 6.43
N ASP A 123 16.91 -2.28 7.07
CA ASP A 123 15.58 -2.88 7.05
C ASP A 123 15.33 -3.65 8.34
N PHE A 124 14.08 -3.66 8.81
CA PHE A 124 13.67 -4.41 10.00
C PHE A 124 12.74 -5.56 9.62
N THR A 125 12.83 -6.67 10.35
CA THR A 125 11.82 -7.73 10.26
C THR A 125 10.45 -7.22 10.70
N SER A 126 9.37 -7.90 10.31
CA SER A 126 8.02 -7.53 10.77
C SER A 126 7.87 -7.53 12.29
N SER A 127 8.63 -8.37 12.98
CA SER A 127 8.70 -8.44 14.44
C SER A 127 9.54 -7.33 15.07
N GLY A 128 10.34 -6.60 14.30
CA GLY A 128 11.30 -5.61 14.81
C GLY A 128 12.44 -6.21 15.63
N ARG A 129 12.58 -7.55 15.71
CA ARG A 129 13.66 -8.20 16.46
C ARG A 129 15.00 -8.11 15.74
N TYR A 130 15.03 -8.28 14.42
CA TYR A 130 16.26 -8.31 13.66
C TYR A 130 16.34 -7.14 12.69
N MET A 131 17.55 -6.63 12.52
CA MET A 131 17.86 -5.55 11.60
C MET A 131 18.90 -6.01 10.58
N ALA A 132 18.63 -5.74 9.31
CA ALA A 132 19.57 -5.92 8.22
C ALA A 132 20.18 -4.56 7.88
N VAL A 133 21.49 -4.56 7.68
CA VAL A 133 22.29 -3.38 7.45
C VAL A 133 23.08 -3.58 6.17
N GLY A 134 23.07 -2.58 5.28
CA GLY A 134 23.82 -2.60 4.04
C GLY A 134 24.56 -1.30 3.78
N GLY A 135 25.89 -1.32 3.83
CA GLY A 135 26.75 -0.21 3.46
C GLY A 135 26.99 -0.18 1.95
N ARG A 136 27.04 1.02 1.37
CA ARG A 136 27.21 1.22 -0.08
C ARG A 136 28.45 0.55 -0.67
N LYS A 137 29.52 0.34 0.10
CA LYS A 137 30.77 -0.30 -0.37
C LYS A 137 30.78 -1.84 -0.26
N GLY A 138 29.71 -2.45 0.27
CA GLY A 138 29.56 -3.91 0.27
C GLY A 138 29.52 -4.57 1.65
N HIS A 139 29.52 -3.79 2.73
CA HIS A 139 29.29 -4.31 4.08
C HIS A 139 27.82 -4.69 4.24
N LEU A 140 27.54 -5.95 4.54
CA LEU A 140 26.24 -6.47 4.90
C LEU A 140 26.30 -7.02 6.32
N GLY A 141 25.27 -6.75 7.12
CA GLY A 141 25.20 -7.24 8.49
C GLY A 141 23.78 -7.56 8.92
N ILE A 142 23.64 -8.57 9.78
CA ILE A 142 22.39 -8.87 10.49
C ILE A 142 22.66 -8.74 11.98
N VAL A 143 21.83 -7.95 12.66
CA VAL A 143 21.97 -7.66 14.09
C VAL A 143 20.66 -8.01 14.81
N ASP A 144 20.76 -8.69 15.95
CA ASP A 144 19.64 -8.88 16.88
C ASP A 144 19.49 -7.62 17.74
N MET A 145 18.34 -6.96 17.62
CA MET A 145 18.06 -5.67 18.27
C MET A 145 17.59 -5.81 19.72
N ILE A 146 17.23 -7.01 20.18
CA ILE A 146 16.90 -7.24 21.59
C ILE A 146 18.21 -7.37 22.39
N ASN A 147 19.13 -8.18 21.87
CA ASN A 147 20.41 -8.47 22.53
C ASN A 147 21.52 -7.50 22.13
N LEU A 148 21.29 -6.66 21.12
CA LEU A 148 22.30 -5.82 20.46
C LEU A 148 23.54 -6.62 20.04
N SER A 149 23.32 -7.85 19.58
CA SER A 149 24.39 -8.75 19.15
C SER A 149 24.43 -8.89 17.63
N LEU A 150 25.64 -8.86 17.08
CA LEU A 150 25.88 -9.13 15.67
C LEU A 150 25.72 -10.63 15.41
N ILE A 151 24.75 -11.00 14.57
CA ILE A 151 24.56 -12.39 14.16
C ILE A 151 25.59 -12.75 13.08
N ARG A 152 25.71 -11.90 12.07
CA ARG A 152 26.61 -12.13 10.94
C ARG A 152 27.01 -10.81 10.30
N GLU A 153 28.27 -10.74 9.90
CA GLU A 153 28.81 -9.70 9.01
C GLU A 153 29.38 -10.36 7.76
N LEU A 154 29.09 -9.78 6.60
CA LEU A 154 29.52 -10.22 5.28
C LEU A 154 30.07 -9.03 4.50
N GLN A 155 31.18 -9.24 3.80
CA GLN A 155 31.79 -8.23 2.93
C GLN A 155 31.74 -8.70 1.49
N VAL A 156 30.82 -8.14 0.71
CA VAL A 156 30.61 -8.49 -0.70
C VAL A 156 31.63 -7.79 -1.62
N ARG A 157 32.21 -6.68 -1.17
CA ARG A 157 33.13 -5.82 -1.96
C ARG A 157 32.53 -5.29 -3.27
N GLU A 158 31.21 -5.29 -3.37
CA GLU A 158 30.46 -4.66 -4.46
C GLU A 158 29.54 -3.56 -3.94
N THR A 159 29.04 -2.71 -4.85
CA THR A 159 28.11 -1.66 -4.45
C THR A 159 26.75 -2.22 -4.08
N VAL A 160 26.34 -2.08 -2.81
CA VAL A 160 24.99 -2.43 -2.35
C VAL A 160 24.09 -1.19 -2.42
N ARG A 161 22.88 -1.35 -2.97
CA ARG A 161 21.92 -0.26 -3.17
C ARG A 161 20.79 -0.25 -2.17
N ASP A 162 20.32 -1.43 -1.79
CA ASP A 162 19.22 -1.63 -0.86
C ASP A 162 19.30 -3.06 -0.30
N VAL A 163 18.74 -3.23 0.89
CA VAL A 163 18.67 -4.50 1.60
C VAL A 163 17.26 -4.64 2.17
N VAL A 164 16.67 -5.82 2.03
CA VAL A 164 15.31 -6.12 2.51
C VAL A 164 15.23 -7.55 3.04
N PHE A 165 14.61 -7.74 4.19
CA PHE A 165 14.22 -9.07 4.68
C PHE A 165 13.07 -9.65 3.86
N LEU A 166 13.06 -10.97 3.72
CA LEU A 166 11.93 -11.68 3.12
C LEU A 166 10.86 -11.93 4.19
N HIS A 167 10.34 -13.15 4.30
CA HIS A 167 9.30 -13.48 5.29
C HIS A 167 9.85 -13.63 6.71
N ASN A 168 11.10 -14.10 6.83
CA ASN A 168 11.79 -14.36 8.09
C ASN A 168 13.15 -13.65 8.14
N GLU A 169 13.80 -13.68 9.30
CA GLU A 169 15.19 -13.25 9.47
C GLU A 169 16.20 -14.19 8.81
N LEU A 170 15.75 -15.39 8.43
CA LEU A 170 16.57 -16.40 7.79
C LEU A 170 17.02 -15.99 6.39
N PHE A 171 16.23 -15.16 5.71
CA PHE A 171 16.51 -14.80 4.34
C PHE A 171 16.42 -13.29 4.15
N PHE A 172 17.45 -12.73 3.53
CA PHE A 172 17.44 -11.33 3.13
C PHE A 172 17.95 -11.20 1.71
N ALA A 173 17.41 -10.21 1.00
CA ALA A 173 17.81 -9.88 -0.35
C ALA A 173 18.66 -8.60 -0.33
N ALA A 174 19.76 -8.61 -1.07
CA ALA A 174 20.63 -7.45 -1.26
C ALA A 174 20.71 -7.09 -2.76
N ALA A 175 20.45 -5.82 -3.08
CA ALA A 175 20.61 -5.29 -4.42
C ALA A 175 22.06 -4.87 -4.65
N GLN A 176 22.85 -5.69 -5.35
CA GLN A 176 24.26 -5.43 -5.62
C GLN A 176 24.45 -4.65 -6.94
N LYS A 177 25.70 -4.57 -7.43
CA LYS A 177 26.06 -3.75 -8.59
C LYS A 177 25.29 -4.19 -9.83
N LYS A 178 25.27 -5.48 -10.15
CA LYS A 178 24.67 -6.00 -11.38
C LYS A 178 23.34 -6.71 -11.18
N TYR A 179 23.19 -7.48 -10.11
CA TYR A 179 22.02 -8.31 -9.83
C TYR A 179 21.59 -8.20 -8.37
N SER A 180 20.39 -8.67 -8.05
CA SER A 180 19.97 -8.91 -6.68
C SER A 180 20.31 -10.33 -6.25
N TYR A 181 20.79 -10.48 -5.02
CA TYR A 181 21.19 -11.74 -4.42
C TYR A 181 20.34 -12.01 -3.19
N ILE A 182 20.00 -13.27 -2.97
CA ILE A 182 19.33 -13.73 -1.76
C ILE A 182 20.34 -14.50 -0.91
N TYR A 183 20.45 -14.10 0.34
CA TYR A 183 21.37 -14.66 1.32
C TYR A 183 20.59 -15.38 2.42
N ASN A 184 21.21 -16.41 2.98
CA ASN A 184 20.78 -17.01 4.24
C ASN A 184 21.29 -16.18 5.44
N ARG A 185 20.77 -16.45 6.64
CA ARG A 185 21.22 -15.86 7.92
C ARG A 185 22.71 -16.05 8.18
N GLU A 186 23.27 -17.16 7.72
CA GLU A 186 24.71 -17.47 7.81
C GLU A 186 25.57 -16.64 6.85
N GLY A 187 24.95 -15.96 5.88
CA GLY A 187 25.64 -15.20 4.83
C GLY A 187 25.99 -16.02 3.59
N THR A 188 25.48 -17.26 3.47
CA THR A 188 25.62 -18.06 2.26
C THR A 188 24.70 -17.54 1.15
N GLU A 189 25.26 -17.44 -0.07
CA GLU A 189 24.51 -17.04 -1.26
C GLU A 189 23.62 -18.19 -1.72
N LEU A 190 22.30 -17.97 -1.72
CA LEU A 190 21.32 -18.96 -2.17
C LEU A 190 21.01 -18.77 -3.66
N HIS A 191 20.67 -17.54 -4.05
CA HIS A 191 20.22 -17.23 -5.40
C HIS A 191 20.80 -15.93 -5.92
N CYS A 192 21.15 -15.94 -7.22
CA CYS A 192 21.49 -14.75 -8.00
C CYS A 192 20.39 -14.51 -9.03
N LEU A 193 19.66 -13.40 -8.89
CA LEU A 193 18.51 -13.05 -9.70
C LEU A 193 18.95 -12.28 -10.95
N LYS A 194 19.47 -13.01 -11.94
CA LYS A 194 20.03 -12.43 -13.19
C LYS A 194 18.99 -11.68 -13.99
N GLU A 195 17.76 -12.16 -14.02
CA GLU A 195 16.69 -11.56 -14.81
C GLU A 195 16.41 -10.12 -14.40
N HIS A 196 16.50 -9.82 -13.10
CA HIS A 196 16.15 -8.52 -12.54
C HIS A 196 17.07 -7.38 -13.00
N GLY A 197 18.29 -7.72 -13.44
CA GLY A 197 19.30 -6.74 -13.84
C GLY A 197 19.71 -5.82 -12.68
N PRO A 198 20.20 -4.60 -12.96
CA PRO A 198 20.74 -3.70 -11.94
C PRO A 198 19.65 -3.00 -11.11
N VAL A 199 19.18 -3.70 -10.08
CA VAL A 199 18.15 -3.23 -9.15
C VAL A 199 18.65 -2.04 -8.32
N LEU A 200 17.77 -1.05 -8.13
CA LEU A 200 17.97 0.14 -7.31
C LEU A 200 17.26 0.05 -5.95
N ARG A 201 16.03 -0.48 -5.93
CA ARG A 201 15.21 -0.65 -4.73
C ARG A 201 14.57 -2.02 -4.68
N LEU A 202 14.46 -2.56 -3.47
CA LEU A 202 13.80 -3.82 -3.16
C LEU A 202 12.65 -3.55 -2.20
N GLN A 203 11.57 -4.34 -2.30
CA GLN A 203 10.49 -4.34 -1.32
C GLN A 203 9.84 -5.71 -1.31
N PHE A 204 9.58 -6.25 -0.12
CA PHE A 204 8.97 -7.57 0.03
C PHE A 204 7.50 -7.46 0.43
N LEU A 205 6.63 -8.19 -0.28
CA LEU A 205 5.20 -8.28 0.00
C LEU A 205 4.96 -9.54 0.83
N LYS A 206 4.92 -9.36 2.16
CA LYS A 206 4.88 -10.43 3.16
C LYS A 206 3.75 -11.45 2.93
N ASN A 207 2.52 -10.98 2.74
CA ASN A 207 1.35 -11.87 2.63
C ASN A 207 1.28 -12.67 1.31
N HIS A 208 2.00 -12.22 0.27
CA HIS A 208 1.98 -12.83 -1.07
C HIS A 208 3.29 -13.54 -1.41
N PHE A 209 4.31 -13.40 -0.55
CA PHE A 209 5.68 -13.87 -0.77
C PHE A 209 6.30 -13.38 -2.09
N LEU A 210 6.00 -12.14 -2.47
CA LEU A 210 6.53 -11.52 -3.68
C LEU A 210 7.67 -10.55 -3.34
N LEU A 211 8.80 -10.71 -4.02
CA LEU A 211 9.86 -9.73 -4.05
C LEU A 211 9.60 -8.76 -5.22
N ALA A 212 9.22 -7.53 -4.89
CA ALA A 212 9.13 -6.43 -5.84
C ALA A 212 10.50 -5.78 -5.99
N THR A 213 10.94 -5.63 -7.23
CA THR A 213 12.25 -5.08 -7.57
C THR A 213 12.11 -4.00 -8.61
N LEU A 214 12.89 -2.93 -8.46
CA LEU A 214 12.89 -1.81 -9.36
C LEU A 214 14.26 -1.63 -9.99
N ASN A 215 14.33 -1.78 -11.30
CA ASN A 215 15.57 -1.71 -12.05
C ASN A 215 15.94 -0.27 -12.43
N LYS A 216 17.24 0.00 -12.67
CA LYS A 216 17.74 1.30 -13.15
C LYS A 216 17.03 1.81 -14.41
N PHE A 217 16.56 0.90 -15.25
CA PHE A 217 15.83 1.20 -16.49
C PHE A 217 14.34 1.51 -16.30
N GLY A 218 13.84 1.60 -15.05
CA GLY A 218 12.42 1.84 -14.78
C GLY A 218 11.53 0.62 -15.08
N GLN A 219 12.09 -0.59 -14.93
CA GLN A 219 11.35 -1.84 -15.00
C GLN A 219 11.01 -2.31 -13.59
N LEU A 220 9.72 -2.54 -13.32
CA LEU A 220 9.22 -3.16 -12.11
C LEU A 220 9.05 -4.65 -12.36
N ARG A 221 9.62 -5.48 -11.49
CA ARG A 221 9.50 -6.93 -11.58
C ARG A 221 9.04 -7.50 -10.25
N TYR A 222 8.12 -8.46 -10.33
CA TYR A 222 7.63 -9.24 -9.21
C TYR A 222 8.11 -10.67 -9.36
N GLN A 223 8.85 -11.15 -8.39
CA GLN A 223 9.26 -12.54 -8.32
C GLN A 223 8.62 -13.21 -7.11
N ASP A 224 8.07 -14.38 -7.31
CA ASP A 224 7.62 -15.24 -6.24
C ASP A 224 8.83 -15.91 -5.58
N VAL A 225 9.03 -15.64 -4.28
CA VAL A 225 10.17 -16.18 -3.53
C VAL A 225 9.98 -17.67 -3.25
N THR A 226 8.75 -18.17 -3.14
CA THR A 226 8.53 -19.59 -2.77
C THR A 226 8.72 -20.51 -3.97
N MET A 227 8.21 -20.11 -5.14
CA MET A 227 8.28 -20.92 -6.37
C MET A 227 9.45 -20.51 -7.27
N GLY A 228 10.07 -19.36 -7.01
CA GLY A 228 11.13 -18.79 -7.85
C GLY A 228 10.65 -18.22 -9.19
N SER A 229 9.35 -18.29 -9.48
CA SER A 229 8.77 -17.88 -10.77
C SER A 229 8.53 -16.37 -10.84
N MET A 230 8.59 -15.83 -12.06
CA MET A 230 8.29 -14.42 -12.31
C MET A 230 6.78 -14.22 -12.41
N ALA A 231 6.21 -13.48 -11.45
CA ALA A 231 4.79 -13.15 -11.46
C ALA A 231 4.45 -12.07 -12.50
N GLY A 232 5.35 -11.12 -12.74
CA GLY A 232 5.14 -10.08 -13.75
C GLY A 232 6.34 -9.15 -13.95
N SER A 233 6.49 -8.63 -15.17
CA SER A 233 7.51 -7.64 -15.53
C SER A 233 6.87 -6.48 -16.29
N PHE A 234 7.02 -5.27 -15.76
CA PHE A 234 6.35 -4.07 -16.23
C PHE A 234 7.35 -2.95 -16.50
N LYS A 235 7.18 -2.27 -17.63
CA LYS A 235 7.94 -1.06 -17.97
C LYS A 235 7.11 0.14 -17.56
N THR A 236 7.66 1.00 -16.70
CA THR A 236 6.94 2.19 -16.23
C THR A 236 6.84 3.30 -17.28
N GLY A 237 7.80 3.38 -18.20
CA GLY A 237 7.82 4.38 -19.29
C GLY A 237 8.09 5.82 -18.86
N LEU A 238 8.42 6.05 -17.58
CA LEU A 238 8.59 7.39 -16.98
C LEU A 238 10.04 7.68 -16.56
N GLY A 239 10.98 6.84 -16.99
CA GLY A 239 12.41 6.99 -16.75
C GLY A 239 12.90 6.27 -15.50
N ARG A 240 14.06 6.70 -14.99
CA ARG A 240 14.68 6.14 -13.79
C ARG A 240 13.95 6.60 -12.54
N THR A 241 13.68 5.65 -11.66
CA THR A 241 12.97 5.82 -10.39
C THR A 241 13.80 5.28 -9.25
N ASP A 242 14.07 6.11 -8.25
CA ASP A 242 14.82 5.72 -7.06
C ASP A 242 13.90 5.49 -5.83
N VAL A 243 12.58 5.71 -5.95
CA VAL A 243 11.62 5.62 -4.83
C VAL A 243 10.61 4.50 -5.08
N MET A 244 10.50 3.58 -4.11
CA MET A 244 9.54 2.49 -4.10
C MET A 244 9.09 2.21 -2.68
N GLN A 245 7.79 1.97 -2.49
CA GLN A 245 7.22 1.47 -1.24
C GLN A 245 6.00 0.59 -1.53
N VAL A 246 5.72 -0.34 -0.61
CA VAL A 246 4.50 -1.17 -0.64
C VAL A 246 3.51 -0.61 0.37
N ASN A 247 2.25 -0.53 -0.02
CA ASN A 247 1.18 -0.28 0.92
C ASN A 247 0.93 -1.56 1.74
N PRO A 248 1.13 -1.55 3.07
CA PRO A 248 0.98 -2.74 3.92
C PRO A 248 -0.43 -3.35 3.91
N PHE A 249 -1.46 -2.52 3.68
CA PHE A 249 -2.86 -2.95 3.74
C PHE A 249 -3.28 -3.76 2.50
N ASN A 250 -2.90 -3.29 1.31
CA ASN A 250 -3.42 -3.83 0.04
C ASN A 250 -2.37 -4.52 -0.84
N GLY A 251 -1.07 -4.42 -0.48
CA GLY A 251 0.03 -5.04 -1.23
C GLY A 251 0.35 -4.35 -2.56
N VAL A 252 -0.22 -3.18 -2.84
CA VAL A 252 0.06 -2.40 -4.05
C VAL A 252 1.41 -1.71 -3.92
N VAL A 253 2.25 -1.82 -4.96
CA VAL A 253 3.57 -1.17 -5.00
C VAL A 253 3.41 0.21 -5.62
N SER A 254 3.95 1.22 -4.96
CA SER A 254 3.96 2.59 -5.47
C SER A 254 5.36 3.05 -5.80
N LEU A 255 5.48 3.71 -6.95
CA LEU A 255 6.73 4.21 -7.51
C LEU A 255 6.66 5.73 -7.63
N GLY A 256 7.73 6.40 -7.18
CA GLY A 256 7.92 7.84 -7.36
C GLY A 256 8.80 8.13 -8.56
N HIS A 257 8.31 8.97 -9.47
CA HIS A 257 9.00 9.33 -10.71
C HIS A 257 9.67 10.70 -10.66
N SER A 258 10.60 10.93 -11.60
CA SER A 258 11.30 12.21 -11.77
C SER A 258 10.37 13.34 -12.21
N GLY A 259 9.28 13.03 -12.91
CA GLY A 259 8.25 14.00 -13.31
C GLY A 259 7.25 14.38 -12.22
N GLY A 260 7.52 14.03 -10.95
CA GLY A 260 6.63 14.33 -9.82
C GLY A 260 5.35 13.50 -9.77
N THR A 261 5.21 12.55 -10.69
CA THR A 261 4.10 11.59 -10.70
C THR A 261 4.39 10.41 -9.80
N VAL A 262 3.37 9.94 -9.08
CA VAL A 262 3.37 8.67 -8.36
C VAL A 262 2.49 7.69 -9.11
N THR A 263 2.99 6.47 -9.35
CA THR A 263 2.23 5.40 -10.01
C THR A 263 2.09 4.20 -9.10
N MET A 264 0.90 3.61 -9.07
CA MET A 264 0.59 2.41 -8.29
C MET A 264 0.45 1.18 -9.19
N TRP A 265 1.04 0.06 -8.79
CA TRP A 265 1.19 -1.14 -9.62
C TRP A 265 0.70 -2.38 -8.89
N LYS A 266 0.10 -3.30 -9.66
CA LYS A 266 -0.20 -4.67 -9.24
C LYS A 266 0.48 -5.68 -10.17
N PRO A 267 0.78 -6.91 -9.70
CA PRO A 267 1.46 -7.91 -10.52
C PRO A 267 0.70 -8.40 -11.75
N THR A 268 -0.62 -8.23 -11.81
CA THR A 268 -1.46 -8.76 -12.91
C THR A 268 -1.68 -7.74 -14.04
N SER A 269 -1.43 -6.45 -13.82
CA SER A 269 -1.76 -5.39 -14.78
C SER A 269 -0.51 -4.78 -15.39
N SER A 270 -0.47 -4.73 -16.73
CA SER A 270 0.58 -4.06 -17.49
C SER A 270 0.50 -2.53 -17.42
N ALA A 271 -0.69 -1.99 -17.15
CA ALA A 271 -0.90 -0.58 -16.89
C ALA A 271 -0.90 -0.30 -15.38
N PRO A 272 -0.44 0.89 -14.94
CA PRO A 272 -0.56 1.30 -13.55
C PRO A 272 -2.04 1.40 -13.16
N LEU A 273 -2.37 0.99 -11.94
CA LEU A 273 -3.73 1.10 -11.38
C LEU A 273 -4.13 2.56 -11.22
N VAL A 274 -3.19 3.38 -10.73
CA VAL A 274 -3.38 4.79 -10.46
C VAL A 274 -2.14 5.54 -10.90
N LYS A 275 -2.36 6.71 -11.52
CA LYS A 275 -1.31 7.68 -11.84
C LYS A 275 -1.72 9.04 -11.27
N MET A 276 -1.01 9.49 -10.25
CA MET A 276 -1.24 10.77 -9.58
C MET A 276 -0.10 11.74 -9.85
N LEU A 277 -0.42 13.01 -10.11
CA LEU A 277 0.58 14.08 -10.14
C LEU A 277 0.69 14.68 -8.74
N CYS A 278 1.75 14.33 -8.01
CA CYS A 278 1.89 14.75 -6.63
C CYS A 278 2.69 16.05 -6.51
N HIS A 279 3.79 16.16 -7.25
CA HIS A 279 4.74 17.27 -7.17
C HIS A 279 5.04 17.85 -8.55
N GLN A 280 5.57 19.08 -8.59
CA GLN A 280 6.04 19.72 -9.84
C GLN A 280 7.46 19.25 -10.21
N GLY A 281 8.22 18.72 -9.26
CA GLY A 281 9.55 18.17 -9.46
C GLY A 281 9.65 16.70 -9.04
N PRO A 282 10.85 16.10 -9.12
CA PRO A 282 11.07 14.70 -8.76
C PRO A 282 10.57 14.35 -7.37
N VAL A 283 9.87 13.21 -7.26
CA VAL A 283 9.50 12.62 -5.98
C VAL A 283 10.77 12.11 -5.31
N SER A 284 11.10 12.62 -4.12
CA SER A 284 12.27 12.23 -3.35
C SER A 284 12.00 11.07 -2.41
N ALA A 285 10.80 11.01 -1.82
CA ALA A 285 10.40 9.96 -0.91
C ALA A 285 8.89 9.71 -0.92
N LEU A 286 8.50 8.51 -0.50
CA LEU A 286 7.13 8.06 -0.37
C LEU A 286 7.04 7.18 0.87
N ALA A 287 5.94 7.27 1.62
CA ALA A 287 5.64 6.38 2.74
C ALA A 287 4.13 6.11 2.83
N PHE A 288 3.76 4.92 3.29
CA PHE A 288 2.37 4.53 3.54
C PHE A 288 2.11 4.38 5.02
N HIS A 289 0.97 4.88 5.47
CA HIS A 289 0.50 4.59 6.81
C HIS A 289 0.14 3.09 6.93
N SER A 290 0.30 2.50 8.12
CA SER A 290 -0.08 1.11 8.45
C SER A 290 -1.53 0.77 8.05
N ASN A 291 -2.48 1.64 8.38
CA ASN A 291 -3.88 1.58 7.95
C ASN A 291 -4.09 1.54 6.43
N GLY A 292 -3.11 1.94 5.62
CA GLY A 292 -3.13 1.83 4.15
C GLY A 292 -4.05 2.80 3.41
N HIS A 293 -4.69 3.74 4.11
CA HIS A 293 -5.55 4.77 3.52
C HIS A 293 -4.85 6.12 3.37
N LEU A 294 -3.72 6.33 4.07
CA LEU A 294 -2.96 7.58 4.04
C LEU A 294 -1.60 7.34 3.39
N MET A 295 -1.17 8.27 2.53
CA MET A 295 0.13 8.26 1.89
C MET A 295 0.83 9.62 2.06
N ALA A 296 2.11 9.60 2.41
CA ALA A 296 2.96 10.78 2.42
C ALA A 296 3.89 10.76 1.22
N THR A 297 4.05 11.92 0.59
CA THR A 297 4.94 12.12 -0.55
C THR A 297 5.79 13.35 -0.30
N ALA A 298 7.08 13.27 -0.64
CA ALA A 298 7.98 14.41 -0.63
C ALA A 298 8.56 14.62 -2.03
N GLY A 299 8.71 15.89 -2.40
CA GLY A 299 9.30 16.29 -3.67
C GLY A 299 10.50 17.21 -3.50
N LYS A 300 11.26 17.36 -4.59
CA LYS A 300 12.29 18.40 -4.72
C LYS A 300 11.73 19.82 -4.77
N ASP A 301 10.41 19.97 -4.87
CA ASP A 301 9.69 21.24 -4.71
C ASP A 301 9.61 21.73 -3.25
N LYS A 302 10.30 21.05 -2.32
CA LYS A 302 10.37 21.37 -0.87
C LYS A 302 8.99 21.38 -0.21
N LYS A 303 8.11 20.50 -0.67
CA LYS A 303 6.80 20.26 -0.08
C LYS A 303 6.68 18.79 0.28
N VAL A 304 6.09 18.53 1.44
CA VAL A 304 5.61 17.20 1.83
C VAL A 304 4.08 17.25 1.74
N LYS A 305 3.47 16.33 0.99
CA LYS A 305 2.02 16.26 0.82
C LYS A 305 1.49 14.95 1.39
N LEU A 306 0.39 15.06 2.14
CA LEU A 306 -0.40 13.95 2.65
C LEU A 306 -1.62 13.74 1.77
N TRP A 307 -1.88 12.48 1.42
CA TRP A 307 -2.93 12.07 0.50
C TRP A 307 -3.86 11.05 1.14
N ASP A 308 -5.17 11.24 1.02
CA ASP A 308 -6.15 10.17 1.28
C ASP A 308 -6.27 9.32 0.01
N LEU A 309 -5.94 8.04 0.11
CA LEU A 309 -5.97 7.08 -1.00
C LEU A 309 -7.38 6.61 -1.37
N ARG A 310 -8.39 6.83 -0.52
CA ARG A 310 -9.78 6.48 -0.84
C ARG A 310 -10.37 7.44 -1.85
N LYS A 311 -10.07 8.73 -1.68
CA LYS A 311 -10.54 9.84 -2.54
C LYS A 311 -9.49 10.30 -3.55
N PHE A 312 -8.22 9.98 -3.31
CA PHE A 312 -7.06 10.48 -4.05
C PHE A 312 -6.92 12.01 -3.98
N GLU A 313 -7.26 12.59 -2.84
CA GLU A 313 -7.20 14.04 -2.58
C GLU A 313 -6.06 14.39 -1.63
N VAL A 314 -5.54 15.63 -1.75
CA VAL A 314 -4.53 16.17 -0.84
C VAL A 314 -5.23 16.60 0.45
N LEU A 315 -4.85 15.99 1.57
CA LEU A 315 -5.33 16.38 2.89
C LEU A 315 -4.58 17.60 3.42
N GLN A 316 -3.25 17.56 3.31
CA GLN A 316 -2.39 18.61 3.87
C GLN A 316 -1.12 18.77 3.03
N THR A 317 -0.67 20.02 2.91
CA THR A 317 0.64 20.34 2.33
C THR A 317 1.50 21.01 3.40
N LEU A 318 2.62 20.39 3.71
CA LEU A 318 3.59 20.84 4.68
C LEU A 318 4.82 21.44 3.96
N PRO A 319 5.28 22.64 4.35
CA PRO A 319 6.51 23.20 3.84
C PRO A 319 7.70 22.43 4.45
N GLY A 320 8.61 21.95 3.60
CA GLY A 320 9.78 21.20 4.06
C GLY A 320 10.36 20.33 2.96
N HIS A 321 11.68 20.21 2.96
CA HIS A 321 12.39 19.25 2.10
C HIS A 321 12.59 17.96 2.87
N ALA A 322 12.28 16.82 2.27
CA ALA A 322 12.55 15.50 2.82
C ALA A 322 13.11 14.58 1.73
N ASN A 323 14.25 13.95 2.01
CA ASN A 323 14.88 12.95 1.16
C ASN A 323 14.38 11.54 1.47
N THR A 324 13.92 11.32 2.70
CA THR A 324 13.41 10.05 3.19
C THR A 324 12.16 10.29 4.02
N LEU A 325 11.21 9.36 3.92
CA LEU A 325 9.97 9.34 4.68
C LEU A 325 9.72 7.93 5.17
N ASP A 326 9.17 7.80 6.38
CA ASP A 326 8.60 6.56 6.88
C ASP A 326 7.45 6.83 7.85
N PHE A 327 6.49 5.91 7.93
CA PHE A 327 5.39 5.97 8.89
C PHE A 327 5.56 4.93 9.98
N SER A 328 5.27 5.31 11.22
CA SER A 328 5.20 4.38 12.33
C SER A 328 3.85 3.65 12.34
N GLN A 329 3.77 2.56 13.12
CA GLN A 329 2.53 1.78 13.27
C GLN A 329 1.36 2.62 13.80
N LYS A 330 1.65 3.55 14.73
CA LYS A 330 0.70 4.52 15.31
C LYS A 330 0.45 5.76 14.45
N GLY A 331 1.11 5.87 13.29
CA GLY A 331 0.87 6.95 12.35
C GLY A 331 1.73 8.20 12.53
N LEU A 332 2.82 8.14 13.31
CA LEU A 332 3.85 9.18 13.28
C LEU A 332 4.57 9.16 11.93
N LEU A 333 4.89 10.34 11.39
CA LEU A 333 5.61 10.46 10.12
C LEU A 333 7.01 11.01 10.39
N ALA A 334 8.04 10.23 10.04
CA ALA A 334 9.42 10.69 10.10
C ALA A 334 9.85 11.25 8.73
N CYS A 335 10.50 12.42 8.76
CA CYS A 335 11.01 13.15 7.61
C CYS A 335 12.51 13.39 7.79
N GLY A 336 13.34 12.85 6.90
CA GLY A 336 14.79 13.04 6.90
C GLY A 336 15.23 14.09 5.89
N ASN A 337 15.99 15.09 6.33
CA ASN A 337 16.53 16.15 5.48
C ASN A 337 18.00 16.43 5.81
N GLY A 338 18.92 15.99 4.97
CA GLY A 338 20.35 16.17 5.22
C GLY A 338 20.73 15.56 6.57
N SER A 339 21.10 16.39 7.55
CA SER A 339 21.43 15.98 8.92
C SER A 339 20.27 16.11 9.91
N LEU A 340 19.11 16.64 9.50
CA LEU A 340 17.96 16.88 10.35
C LEU A 340 16.90 15.80 10.16
N VAL A 341 16.42 15.24 11.26
CA VAL A 341 15.24 14.38 11.30
C VAL A 341 14.11 15.13 12.00
N GLN A 342 12.96 15.19 11.33
CA GLN A 342 11.74 15.78 11.87
C GLN A 342 10.67 14.70 11.97
N VAL A 343 10.03 14.60 13.13
CA VAL A 343 8.92 13.68 13.35
C VAL A 343 7.66 14.50 13.46
N LEU A 344 6.62 14.07 12.77
CA LEU A 344 5.31 14.71 12.71
C LEU A 344 4.26 13.80 13.36
N ARG A 345 3.35 14.41 14.11
CA ARG A 345 2.23 13.74 14.80
C ARG A 345 0.91 14.37 14.35
N ASP A 346 -0.13 13.57 14.24
CA ASP A 346 -1.50 14.06 14.11
C ASP A 346 -2.00 14.57 15.48
N VAL A 347 -2.35 15.85 15.55
CA VAL A 347 -2.74 16.51 16.81
C VAL A 347 -4.19 16.24 17.18
N SER A 348 -5.06 16.04 16.18
CA SER A 348 -6.51 16.12 16.37
C SER A 348 -7.27 14.86 15.93
N GLY A 349 -6.57 13.83 15.45
CA GLY A 349 -7.20 12.65 14.84
C GLY A 349 -7.88 12.95 13.49
N THR A 350 -7.75 14.19 13.02
CA THR A 350 -8.27 14.67 11.73
C THR A 350 -7.21 14.62 10.64
N GLN A 351 -6.10 13.90 10.87
CA GLN A 351 -4.96 13.78 9.97
C GLN A 351 -4.28 15.12 9.69
N ASN A 352 -4.26 16.00 10.69
CA ASN A 352 -3.57 17.28 10.62
C ASN A 352 -2.22 17.17 11.36
N TYR A 353 -1.18 16.98 10.57
CA TYR A 353 0.15 16.72 11.07
C TYR A 353 0.85 18.01 11.48
N SER A 354 1.31 18.03 12.73
CA SER A 354 2.20 19.07 13.25
C SER A 354 3.53 18.46 13.65
N ARG A 355 4.50 19.33 13.97
CA ARG A 355 5.80 18.90 14.44
C ARG A 355 5.70 18.30 15.84
N TYR A 356 6.20 17.08 15.98
CA TYR A 356 6.27 16.37 17.25
C TYR A 356 7.66 16.49 17.85
N MET A 357 8.68 16.08 17.10
CA MET A 357 10.06 16.11 17.55
C MET A 357 11.01 16.57 16.45
N THR A 358 12.12 17.20 16.83
CA THR A 358 13.24 17.42 15.91
C THR A 358 14.53 16.91 16.51
N HIS A 359 15.29 16.18 15.70
CA HIS A 359 16.61 15.69 16.06
C HIS A 359 17.61 16.11 15.00
N SER A 360 18.64 16.84 15.42
CA SER A 360 19.76 17.22 14.56
C SER A 360 20.91 16.26 14.82
N MET A 361 21.34 15.53 13.79
CA MET A 361 22.56 14.75 13.82
C MET A 361 23.79 15.67 13.80
N VAL A 362 24.96 15.08 14.06
CA VAL A 362 26.26 15.75 13.94
C VAL A 362 26.43 16.32 12.52
N LYS A 363 26.96 17.56 12.43
CA LYS A 363 27.18 18.24 11.16
C LYS A 363 28.04 17.37 10.24
N GLY A 364 27.53 17.09 9.04
CA GLY A 364 28.20 16.26 8.03
C GLY A 364 27.55 14.89 7.83
N TYR A 365 26.74 14.41 8.78
CA TYR A 365 26.01 13.16 8.61
C TYR A 365 24.83 13.38 7.66
N GLN A 366 24.81 12.66 6.55
CA GLN A 366 23.68 12.70 5.61
C GLN A 366 22.79 11.49 5.84
N VAL A 367 21.53 11.74 6.22
CA VAL A 367 20.51 10.72 6.41
C VAL A 367 20.15 10.11 5.05
N GLY A 368 20.33 8.79 4.92
CA GLY A 368 20.10 8.00 3.71
C GLY A 368 18.79 7.20 3.73
N LYS A 369 18.44 6.54 4.85
CA LYS A 369 17.18 5.79 5.02
C LYS A 369 16.68 5.94 6.46
N LEU A 370 15.37 6.08 6.62
CA LEU A 370 14.68 6.13 7.92
C LEU A 370 13.70 4.96 7.98
N ILE A 371 13.70 4.21 9.08
CA ILE A 371 12.72 3.14 9.31
C ILE A 371 12.37 3.08 10.78
N PHE A 372 11.07 3.11 11.10
CA PHE A 372 10.59 2.85 12.45
C PHE A 372 10.74 1.37 12.80
N ARG A 373 11.23 1.08 14.00
CA ARG A 373 11.26 -0.28 14.51
C ARG A 373 9.82 -0.71 14.85
N PRO A 374 9.33 -1.84 14.31
CA PRO A 374 8.02 -2.37 14.70
C PRO A 374 7.96 -2.69 16.20
N TYR A 375 6.82 -2.38 16.83
CA TYR A 375 6.48 -2.66 18.23
C TYR A 375 7.33 -1.96 19.29
N GLU A 376 8.22 -1.04 18.90
CA GLU A 376 9.03 -0.27 19.83
C GLU A 376 9.07 1.21 19.45
N ASP A 377 9.31 2.06 20.46
CA ASP A 377 9.39 3.51 20.34
C ASP A 377 10.78 3.97 19.84
N VAL A 378 11.24 3.38 18.73
CA VAL A 378 12.59 3.57 18.18
C VAL A 378 12.53 3.88 16.69
N LEU A 379 13.37 4.82 16.25
CA LEU A 379 13.63 5.10 14.84
C LEU A 379 15.07 4.79 14.48
N GLY A 380 15.24 3.87 13.53
CA GLY A 380 16.52 3.57 12.90
C GLY A 380 16.83 4.57 11.79
N ILE A 381 18.03 5.14 11.84
CA ILE A 381 18.55 6.12 10.90
C ILE A 381 19.80 5.55 10.25
N GLY A 382 19.74 5.23 8.96
CA GLY A 382 20.93 4.94 8.17
C GLY A 382 21.52 6.24 7.64
N HIS A 383 22.75 6.58 7.99
CA HIS A 383 23.45 7.77 7.52
C HIS A 383 24.74 7.43 6.77
N SER A 384 25.41 8.47 6.25
CA SER A 384 26.63 8.37 5.44
C SER A 384 27.80 7.65 6.12
N THR A 385 27.87 7.73 7.44
CA THR A 385 28.97 7.28 8.29
C THR A 385 28.61 6.06 9.13
N GLY A 386 27.44 5.46 8.97
CA GLY A 386 26.97 4.40 9.86
C GLY A 386 25.47 4.39 10.02
N TRP A 387 24.99 3.92 11.18
CA TRP A 387 23.59 4.01 11.53
C TRP A 387 23.42 4.35 13.01
N SER A 388 22.35 5.09 13.29
CA SER A 388 21.97 5.48 14.63
C SER A 388 20.54 5.06 14.93
N SER A 389 20.24 4.95 16.21
CA SER A 389 18.95 4.58 16.75
C SER A 389 18.54 5.67 17.75
N ILE A 390 17.38 6.29 17.53
CA ILE A 390 16.85 7.35 18.40
C ILE A 390 15.52 6.94 19.01
N LEU A 391 15.21 7.49 20.19
CA LEU A 391 13.96 7.23 20.89
C LEU A 391 12.87 8.19 20.41
N ILE A 392 11.72 7.63 20.05
CA ILE A 392 10.52 8.38 19.67
C ILE A 392 9.35 7.82 20.46
N PRO A 393 9.05 8.41 21.63
CA PRO A 393 7.89 8.01 22.43
C PRO A 393 6.61 8.05 21.58
N GLY A 394 5.84 6.97 21.59
CA GLY A 394 4.58 6.85 20.86
C GLY A 394 4.70 6.45 19.39
N ALA A 395 5.85 5.95 18.94
CA ALA A 395 6.02 5.44 17.57
C ALA A 395 5.53 4.00 17.40
N GLY A 396 5.83 3.12 18.35
CA GLY A 396 5.52 1.69 18.29
C GLY A 396 4.12 1.35 18.79
N GLU A 397 3.54 0.29 18.23
CA GLU A 397 2.36 -0.35 18.81
C GLU A 397 2.79 -1.18 20.03
N PRO A 398 2.37 -0.84 21.26
CA PRO A 398 2.86 -1.48 22.48
C PRO A 398 2.36 -2.93 22.60
N ASN A 399 1.19 -3.21 22.04
CA ASN A 399 0.55 -4.50 22.12
C ASN A 399 0.61 -5.19 20.76
N PHE A 400 1.53 -6.12 20.62
CA PHE A 400 1.68 -6.91 19.40
C PHE A 400 0.76 -8.14 19.42
N ASP A 401 0.25 -8.51 18.26
CA ASP A 401 -0.42 -9.80 18.08
C ASP A 401 0.64 -10.90 17.87
N SER A 402 0.70 -11.83 18.81
CA SER A 402 1.66 -12.93 18.81
C SER A 402 1.51 -13.87 17.61
N TRP A 403 0.32 -13.97 17.01
CA TRP A 403 0.11 -14.77 15.80
C TRP A 403 0.62 -14.09 14.53
N VAL A 404 0.55 -12.76 14.48
CA VAL A 404 0.99 -11.97 13.31
C VAL A 404 2.50 -11.74 13.35
N ALA A 405 3.01 -11.15 14.43
CA ALA A 405 4.43 -10.93 14.61
C ALA A 405 4.79 -10.85 16.09
N ASN A 406 5.45 -11.91 16.56
CA ASN A 406 5.97 -11.99 17.92
C ASN A 406 7.46 -11.58 17.95
N PRO A 407 7.84 -10.50 18.65
CA PRO A 407 9.24 -10.16 18.88
C PRO A 407 10.02 -11.23 19.66
N PHE A 408 9.35 -12.05 20.48
CA PHE A 408 9.97 -13.06 21.34
C PHE A 408 9.74 -14.49 20.84
N GLU A 409 9.64 -14.67 19.52
CA GLU A 409 9.36 -15.98 18.95
C GLU A 409 10.46 -17.02 19.27
N THR A 410 10.00 -18.23 19.61
CA THR A 410 10.87 -19.40 19.75
C THR A 410 11.13 -20.04 18.39
N SER A 411 12.18 -20.87 18.29
CA SER A 411 12.50 -21.60 17.05
C SER A 411 11.36 -22.54 16.60
N LYS A 412 10.58 -23.08 17.53
CA LYS A 412 9.38 -23.89 17.22
C LYS A 412 8.26 -23.02 16.66
N GLN A 413 7.93 -21.92 17.35
CA GLN A 413 6.89 -20.99 16.91
C GLN A 413 7.21 -20.41 15.52
N ARG A 414 8.47 -20.01 15.28
CA ARG A 414 8.92 -19.51 13.99
C ARG A 414 8.69 -20.51 12.86
N ARG A 415 9.06 -21.79 13.07
CA ARG A 415 8.84 -22.87 12.08
C ARG A 415 7.36 -23.09 11.79
N GLU A 416 6.53 -23.16 12.83
CA GLU A 416 5.09 -23.32 12.64
C GLU A 416 4.46 -22.11 11.94
N LYS A 417 4.90 -20.90 12.29
CA LYS A 417 4.45 -19.65 11.67
C LYS A 417 4.84 -19.59 10.20
N GLU A 418 6.06 -19.99 9.85
CA GLU A 418 6.52 -20.07 8.47
C GLU A 418 5.65 -21.03 7.66
N ILE A 419 5.36 -22.22 8.20
CA ILE A 419 4.47 -23.19 7.55
C ILE A 419 3.06 -22.60 7.37
N ARG A 420 2.49 -21.98 8.41
CA ARG A 420 1.17 -21.34 8.32
C ARG A 420 1.16 -20.21 7.29
N ALA A 421 2.17 -19.34 7.28
CA ALA A 421 2.28 -18.25 6.31
C ALA A 421 2.40 -18.76 4.87
N LEU A 422 3.08 -19.89 4.65
CA LEU A 422 3.17 -20.53 3.34
C LEU A 422 1.84 -21.16 2.90
N LEU A 423 1.09 -21.77 3.82
CA LEU A 423 -0.25 -22.33 3.55
C LEU A 423 -1.29 -21.24 3.27
N ASP A 424 -1.22 -20.13 4.02
CA ASP A 424 -2.12 -18.98 3.91
C ASP A 424 -1.65 -17.96 2.85
N LYS A 425 -0.62 -18.31 2.06
CA LYS A 425 -0.06 -17.45 1.04
C LYS A 425 -1.13 -17.00 0.04
N LEU A 426 -1.27 -15.69 -0.11
CA LEU A 426 -2.21 -15.10 -1.04
C LEU A 426 -1.65 -15.09 -2.47
N PRO A 427 -2.46 -15.44 -3.49
CA PRO A 427 -2.02 -15.40 -4.88
C PRO A 427 -1.80 -13.95 -5.36
N PRO A 428 -0.89 -13.69 -6.32
CA PRO A 428 -0.59 -12.33 -6.80
C PRO A 428 -1.80 -11.58 -7.37
N GLU A 429 -2.84 -12.29 -7.79
CA GLU A 429 -4.07 -11.72 -8.36
C GLU A 429 -4.97 -11.04 -7.34
N THR A 430 -4.83 -11.35 -6.04
CA THR A 430 -5.64 -10.71 -4.98
C THR A 430 -5.23 -9.27 -4.72
N ILE A 431 -4.11 -8.80 -5.25
CA ILE A 431 -3.63 -7.43 -5.07
C ILE A 431 -4.52 -6.46 -5.85
N MET A 432 -5.20 -5.59 -5.11
CA MET A 432 -6.10 -4.56 -5.63
C MET A 432 -6.09 -3.33 -4.72
N LEU A 433 -6.64 -2.20 -5.17
CA LEU A 433 -6.65 -0.96 -4.36
C LEU A 433 -7.44 -1.15 -3.04
N ASP A 434 -8.62 -1.78 -3.12
CA ASP A 434 -9.47 -2.07 -1.97
C ASP A 434 -9.60 -3.59 -1.77
N PRO A 435 -8.89 -4.20 -0.81
CA PRO A 435 -8.95 -5.64 -0.54
C PRO A 435 -10.37 -6.14 -0.19
N SER A 436 -11.20 -5.29 0.42
CA SER A 436 -12.57 -5.62 0.81
C SER A 436 -13.51 -5.92 -0.37
N LYS A 437 -13.09 -5.63 -1.61
CA LYS A 437 -13.86 -5.97 -2.81
C LYS A 437 -13.76 -7.46 -3.18
N ILE A 438 -12.81 -8.20 -2.60
CA ILE A 438 -12.70 -9.66 -2.78
C ILE A 438 -13.96 -10.32 -2.23
N GLY A 439 -14.66 -11.10 -3.05
CA GLY A 439 -15.93 -11.74 -2.70
C GLY A 439 -17.18 -10.92 -3.07
N THR A 440 -17.02 -9.68 -3.54
CA THR A 440 -18.15 -8.92 -4.10
C THR A 440 -18.56 -9.45 -5.47
N VAL A 441 -19.86 -9.38 -5.76
CA VAL A 441 -20.40 -9.77 -7.07
C VAL A 441 -20.19 -8.61 -8.04
N LYS A 442 -19.64 -8.90 -9.22
CA LYS A 442 -19.58 -7.89 -10.29
C LYS A 442 -21.01 -7.47 -10.62
N PRO A 443 -21.33 -6.16 -10.60
CA PRO A 443 -22.63 -5.70 -11.03
C PRO A 443 -22.87 -6.24 -12.44
N LYS A 444 -24.03 -6.84 -12.66
CA LYS A 444 -24.41 -7.35 -13.97
C LYS A 444 -24.34 -6.14 -14.90
N ARG A 445 -23.45 -6.16 -15.90
CA ARG A 445 -23.53 -5.20 -16.98
C ARG A 445 -24.84 -5.50 -17.70
N GLU A 446 -25.89 -4.76 -17.36
CA GLU A 446 -27.13 -4.78 -18.09
C GLU A 446 -26.76 -4.47 -19.55
N LYS A 447 -26.95 -5.45 -20.43
CA LYS A 447 -26.83 -5.19 -21.85
C LYS A 447 -27.99 -4.24 -22.15
N PRO A 448 -27.75 -3.09 -22.80
CA PRO A 448 -28.82 -2.15 -23.10
C PRO A 448 -29.92 -2.92 -23.82
N THR A 449 -31.15 -2.72 -23.33
CA THR A 449 -32.34 -3.34 -23.91
C THR A 449 -32.48 -2.89 -25.36
N LYS A 450 -33.22 -3.65 -26.18
CA LYS A 450 -33.37 -3.31 -27.61
C LYS A 450 -33.91 -1.88 -27.80
N GLU A 451 -34.81 -1.46 -26.91
CA GLU A 451 -35.43 -0.13 -26.92
C GLU A 451 -34.43 0.98 -26.58
N GLU A 452 -33.56 0.79 -25.59
CA GLU A 452 -32.48 1.75 -25.28
C GLU A 452 -31.48 1.89 -26.43
N LYS A 453 -31.14 0.78 -27.10
CA LYS A 453 -30.29 0.82 -28.29
C LYS A 453 -30.96 1.59 -29.43
N GLU A 454 -32.26 1.39 -29.64
CA GLU A 454 -33.02 2.09 -30.69
C GLU A 454 -33.15 3.60 -30.38
N ALA A 455 -33.34 3.97 -29.12
CA ALA A 455 -33.37 5.36 -28.67
C ALA A 455 -31.99 6.06 -28.80
N GLU A 456 -30.89 5.39 -28.46
CA GLU A 456 -29.53 5.92 -28.68
C GLU A 456 -29.24 6.16 -30.17
N ILE A 457 -29.75 5.29 -31.04
CA ILE A 457 -29.62 5.43 -32.50
C ILE A 457 -30.42 6.62 -33.00
N GLU A 458 -31.65 6.78 -32.52
CA GLU A 458 -32.49 7.91 -32.89
C GLU A 458 -31.87 9.23 -32.44
N ALA A 459 -31.36 9.29 -31.20
CA ALA A 459 -30.62 10.43 -30.67
C ALA A 459 -29.34 10.74 -31.46
N ALA A 460 -28.56 9.72 -31.85
CA ALA A 460 -27.35 9.89 -32.66
C ALA A 460 -27.66 10.35 -34.09
N VAL A 461 -28.76 9.87 -34.68
CA VAL A 461 -29.25 10.31 -35.99
C VAL A 461 -29.75 11.75 -35.93
N GLU A 462 -30.41 12.14 -34.84
CA GLU A 462 -30.90 13.50 -34.63
C GLU A 462 -29.75 14.49 -34.39
N ALA A 463 -28.73 14.11 -33.62
CA ALA A 463 -27.49 14.87 -33.48
C ALA A 463 -26.75 15.06 -34.82
N ALA A 464 -26.69 14.01 -35.67
CA ALA A 464 -26.11 14.11 -37.00
C ALA A 464 -26.90 15.03 -37.94
N LYS A 465 -28.24 15.04 -37.84
CA LYS A 465 -29.11 15.99 -38.57
C LYS A 465 -28.91 17.43 -38.10
N GLY A 466 -28.68 17.62 -36.79
CA GLY A 466 -28.47 18.91 -36.12
C GLY A 466 -27.09 19.56 -36.32
N MET A 467 -26.11 18.87 -36.93
CA MET A 467 -24.76 19.43 -37.14
C MET A 467 -24.79 20.72 -37.99
N LYS A 468 -24.37 21.84 -37.38
CA LYS A 468 -24.14 23.13 -38.07
C LYS A 468 -22.82 23.08 -38.84
N LEU A 469 -22.89 23.10 -40.17
CA LEU A 469 -21.71 23.12 -41.06
C LEU A 469 -21.10 24.53 -41.11
N LYS A 470 -19.79 24.65 -40.86
CA LYS A 470 -19.04 25.92 -40.99
C LYS A 470 -19.18 26.49 -42.40
N ASN A 471 -19.44 27.80 -42.51
CA ASN A 471 -19.55 28.49 -43.79
C ASN A 471 -18.18 28.52 -44.50
N LYS A 472 -18.10 27.92 -45.70
CA LYS A 472 -16.90 27.95 -46.56
C LYS A 472 -17.10 28.89 -47.76
N THR A 473 -16.00 29.24 -48.42
CA THR A 473 -15.92 30.16 -49.57
C THR A 473 -16.87 29.80 -50.74
N LYS A 474 -17.24 30.82 -51.54
CA LYS A 474 -18.23 30.80 -52.63
C LYS A 474 -18.01 29.58 -53.56
N GLY A 475 -19.07 28.78 -53.76
CA GLY A 475 -19.04 27.55 -54.58
C GLY A 475 -19.02 26.22 -53.80
N ARG A 476 -18.38 26.17 -52.62
CA ARG A 476 -18.37 24.98 -51.73
C ARG A 476 -19.56 24.91 -50.76
N ASN A 477 -20.37 25.97 -50.72
CA ASN A 477 -21.53 26.12 -49.83
C ASN A 477 -22.89 25.90 -50.53
N LYS A 478 -22.93 25.35 -51.75
CA LYS A 478 -24.20 25.04 -52.45
C LYS A 478 -25.10 24.14 -51.58
N SER A 479 -26.39 24.46 -51.50
CA SER A 479 -27.40 23.78 -50.68
C SER A 479 -27.40 22.25 -50.88
N GLY A 480 -27.35 21.78 -52.14
CA GLY A 480 -27.29 20.35 -52.47
C GLY A 480 -26.10 19.61 -51.85
N LYS A 481 -24.90 20.20 -51.83
CA LYS A 481 -23.69 19.58 -51.24
C LYS A 481 -23.74 19.55 -49.70
N ARG A 482 -24.50 20.43 -49.07
CA ARG A 482 -24.74 20.41 -47.61
C ARG A 482 -25.73 19.31 -47.23
N VAL A 483 -26.79 19.13 -48.02
CA VAL A 483 -27.78 18.05 -47.83
C VAL A 483 -27.11 16.69 -48.00
N GLN A 484 -26.31 16.50 -49.06
CA GLN A 484 -25.59 15.26 -49.32
C GLN A 484 -24.64 14.89 -48.16
N LYS A 485 -23.88 15.85 -47.62
CA LYS A 485 -23.02 15.62 -46.44
C LYS A 485 -23.76 15.28 -45.16
N LYS A 486 -24.96 15.85 -44.96
CA LYS A 486 -25.81 15.48 -43.82
C LYS A 486 -26.35 14.06 -43.98
N GLN A 487 -26.76 13.68 -45.20
CA GLN A 487 -27.18 12.32 -45.53
C GLN A 487 -26.03 11.32 -45.34
N ASP A 488 -24.82 11.65 -45.82
CA ASP A 488 -23.61 10.82 -45.63
C ASP A 488 -23.21 10.66 -44.15
N ALA A 489 -23.38 11.71 -43.34
CA ALA A 489 -23.16 11.62 -41.90
C ALA A 489 -24.18 10.69 -41.24
N VAL A 490 -25.46 10.80 -41.60
CA VAL A 490 -26.53 9.93 -41.09
C VAL A 490 -26.33 8.48 -41.52
N THR A 491 -25.95 8.22 -42.77
CA THR A 491 -25.67 6.85 -43.26
C THR A 491 -24.44 6.27 -42.56
N ARG A 492 -23.41 7.06 -42.30
CA ARG A 492 -22.21 6.63 -41.56
C ARG A 492 -22.51 6.25 -40.11
N VAL A 493 -23.44 6.94 -39.45
CA VAL A 493 -23.92 6.57 -38.11
C VAL A 493 -24.76 5.28 -38.14
N LYS A 494 -25.61 5.10 -39.16
CA LYS A 494 -26.49 3.91 -39.30
C LYS A 494 -25.76 2.63 -39.74
N ARG A 495 -24.66 2.74 -40.50
CA ARG A 495 -23.94 1.62 -41.12
C ARG A 495 -23.43 0.54 -40.14
N PRO A 496 -22.72 0.86 -39.05
CA PRO A 496 -22.23 -0.16 -38.11
C PRO A 496 -23.37 -0.91 -37.39
N TYR A 497 -24.53 -0.28 -37.24
CA TYR A 497 -25.70 -0.93 -36.64
C TYR A 497 -26.40 -1.87 -37.63
N LEU A 498 -26.50 -1.48 -38.91
CA LEU A 498 -27.01 -2.35 -39.96
C LEU A 498 -26.14 -3.61 -40.09
N GLU A 499 -24.82 -3.45 -40.04
CA GLU A 499 -23.86 -4.57 -40.03
C GLU A 499 -24.01 -5.47 -38.81
N GLN A 500 -24.28 -4.92 -37.62
CA GLN A 500 -24.59 -5.70 -36.41
C GLN A 500 -25.92 -6.46 -36.52
N LYS A 501 -26.98 -5.84 -37.06
CA LYS A 501 -28.28 -6.51 -37.30
C LYS A 501 -28.13 -7.68 -38.27
N ILE A 502 -27.41 -7.46 -39.38
CA ILE A 502 -27.13 -8.51 -40.38
C ILE A 502 -26.34 -9.65 -39.72
N GLN A 503 -25.31 -9.36 -38.92
CA GLN A 503 -24.57 -10.39 -38.18
C GLN A 503 -25.41 -11.14 -37.14
N GLU A 504 -26.32 -10.46 -36.42
CA GLU A 504 -27.23 -11.11 -35.49
C GLU A 504 -28.23 -12.02 -36.22
N GLU A 505 -28.78 -11.59 -37.35
CA GLU A 505 -29.67 -12.39 -38.21
C GLU A 505 -28.94 -13.59 -38.83
N GLU A 506 -27.72 -13.42 -39.32
CA GLU A 506 -26.87 -14.52 -39.81
C GLU A 506 -26.52 -15.51 -38.69
N ASN A 507 -26.27 -15.04 -37.47
CA ASN A 507 -25.98 -15.91 -36.33
C ASN A 507 -27.24 -16.64 -35.83
N LEU A 508 -28.41 -16.01 -35.91
CA LEU A 508 -29.70 -16.62 -35.60
C LEU A 508 -30.10 -17.66 -36.66
N SER A 509 -29.88 -17.36 -37.95
CA SER A 509 -30.13 -18.30 -39.04
C SER A 509 -29.17 -19.50 -38.97
N ARG A 510 -27.88 -19.27 -38.70
CA ARG A 510 -26.90 -20.35 -38.43
C ARG A 510 -27.24 -21.18 -37.20
N LYS A 511 -27.75 -20.57 -36.12
CA LYS A 511 -28.23 -21.32 -34.94
C LYS A 511 -29.48 -22.15 -35.26
N LYS A 512 -30.43 -21.60 -36.02
CA LYS A 512 -31.63 -22.31 -36.47
C LYS A 512 -31.27 -23.49 -37.38
N GLN A 513 -30.34 -23.29 -38.32
CA GLN A 513 -29.79 -24.36 -39.17
C GLN A 513 -29.10 -25.45 -38.35
N LYS A 514 -28.30 -25.10 -37.32
CA LYS A 514 -27.67 -26.08 -36.42
C LYS A 514 -28.65 -26.85 -35.54
N THR A 515 -29.83 -26.31 -35.25
CA THR A 515 -30.88 -27.02 -34.50
C THR A 515 -31.81 -27.84 -35.40
N SER A 516 -31.88 -27.54 -36.70
CA SER A 516 -32.70 -28.28 -37.67
C SER A 516 -31.93 -29.38 -38.40
N GLU A 517 -30.61 -29.23 -38.56
CA GLU A 517 -29.76 -30.25 -39.16
C GLU A 517 -29.32 -31.25 -38.09
N GLY A 518 -30.09 -32.33 -37.94
CA GLY A 518 -29.46 -33.62 -37.68
C GLY A 518 -28.36 -33.80 -38.73
N VAL A 519 -27.13 -34.01 -38.27
CA VAL A 519 -25.92 -33.99 -39.11
C VAL A 519 -26.04 -35.03 -40.24
N GLU A 520 -26.54 -34.63 -41.41
CA GLU A 520 -26.35 -35.37 -42.64
C GLU A 520 -24.95 -35.06 -43.15
N LEU A 521 -24.05 -36.02 -42.93
CA LEU A 521 -22.71 -36.00 -43.50
C LEU A 521 -22.81 -35.87 -45.03
N PRO A 522 -21.87 -35.16 -45.70
CA PRO A 522 -21.78 -35.12 -47.16
C PRO A 522 -21.75 -36.55 -47.75
N LYS A 523 -22.37 -36.78 -48.93
CA LYS A 523 -22.47 -38.10 -49.59
C LYS A 523 -21.15 -38.90 -49.62
N SER A 524 -20.01 -38.23 -49.75
CA SER A 524 -18.68 -38.85 -49.75
C SER A 524 -18.23 -39.41 -48.39
N LEU A 525 -18.76 -38.86 -47.30
CA LEU A 525 -18.43 -39.23 -45.91
C LEU A 525 -19.49 -40.14 -45.27
N GLN A 526 -20.69 -40.24 -45.88
CA GLN A 526 -21.74 -41.17 -45.42
C GLN A 526 -21.29 -42.64 -45.41
N ARG A 527 -20.35 -43.03 -46.28
CA ARG A 527 -19.78 -44.40 -46.31
C ARG A 527 -18.96 -44.77 -45.07
N PHE A 528 -18.54 -43.78 -44.28
CA PHE A 528 -17.75 -43.99 -43.06
C PHE A 528 -18.59 -43.87 -41.77
N ALA A 529 -19.87 -43.49 -41.88
CA ALA A 529 -20.76 -43.39 -40.75
C ALA A 529 -21.22 -44.79 -40.31
N ARG A 530 -20.65 -45.30 -39.21
CA ARG A 530 -21.16 -46.52 -38.56
C ARG A 530 -22.58 -46.25 -38.05
N LYS A 531 -23.57 -47.01 -38.52
CA LYS A 531 -24.94 -47.01 -37.97
C LYS A 531 -24.87 -47.35 -36.48
N LYS A 532 -25.33 -46.45 -35.62
CA LYS A 532 -25.56 -46.79 -34.20
C LYS A 532 -26.76 -47.75 -34.12
N PRO A 533 -26.71 -48.80 -33.27
CA PRO A 533 -27.86 -49.64 -33.02
C PRO A 533 -28.94 -48.80 -32.30
N SER A 534 -30.19 -48.98 -32.72
CA SER A 534 -31.35 -48.34 -32.13
C SER A 534 -31.62 -48.93 -30.73
N SER A 535 -31.54 -48.09 -29.70
CA SER A 535 -32.12 -48.29 -28.38
C SER A 535 -32.71 -46.97 -27.90
#